data_AF-A0A3C7W9L6-F1
#
_entry.id   AF-A0A3C7W9L6-F1
#
_cell.length_a   1.000
_cell.length_b   1.000
_cell.length_c   1.000
_cell.angle_alpha   90.00
_cell.angle_beta   90.00
_cell.angle_gamma   90.00
#
_symmetry.space_group_name_H-M   'P 1'
#
loop_
_entity.id
_entity.type
_entity.pdbx_description
1 polymer ?
#
loop_
_entity_poly.entity_id
_entity_poly.type
_entity_poly.pdbx_seq_one_letter_code
_entity_poly.pdbx_strand_id
1 'polypeptide(L)' 'MTADTLRRGFLLVIAIGLVPVALSYGVDPATSLERLYGITVEGIDLTHIFRAYMGLYLAASVLWLAGAFSQRLR' A
#
# COMPACT_ATOMS: atom_id res chain seq x y z
N MET A 1 -10.83 20.72 16.20
CA MET A 1 -10.99 19.66 15.18
C MET A 1 -12.05 18.67 15.66
N THR A 2 -13.01 18.28 14.81
CA THR A 2 -13.98 17.24 15.17
C THR A 2 -13.39 15.86 14.96
N ALA A 3 -13.89 14.85 15.68
CA ALA A 3 -13.49 13.45 15.50
C ALA A 3 -13.66 12.97 14.05
N ASP A 4 -14.63 13.55 13.34
CA ASP A 4 -14.90 13.25 11.95
C ASP A 4 -13.77 13.68 11.00
N THR A 5 -13.33 14.93 11.14
CA THR A 5 -12.20 15.49 10.37
C THR A 5 -10.92 14.71 10.65
N LEU A 6 -10.70 14.29 11.90
CA LEU A 6 -9.56 13.45 12.30
C LEU A 6 -9.57 12.09 11.58
N ARG A 7 -10.70 11.36 11.60
CA ARG A 7 -10.84 10.07 10.92
C ARG A 7 -10.62 10.18 9.42
N ARG A 8 -11.22 11.19 8.78
CA ARG A 8 -11.04 11.44 7.34
C ARG A 8 -9.57 11.73 7.01
N GLY A 9 -8.93 12.60 7.79
CA GLY A 9 -7.51 12.92 7.62
C GLY A 9 -6.62 11.67 7.77
N PHE A 10 -6.89 10.85 8.79
CA PHE A 10 -6.18 9.59 9.00
C PHE A 10 -6.27 8.65 7.79
N LEU A 11 -7.48 8.42 7.27
CA LEU A 11 -7.67 7.57 6.08
C LEU A 11 -6.91 8.08 4.86
N LEU A 12 -6.92 9.39 4.62
CA LEU A 12 -6.19 10.00 3.50
C LEU A 12 -4.67 9.81 3.66
N VAL A 13 -4.14 10.08 4.84
CA VAL A 13 -2.70 9.94 5.12
C VAL A 13 -2.25 8.50 4.94
N ILE A 14 -2.98 7.54 5.51
CA ILE A 14 -2.62 6.13 5.42
C ILE A 14 -2.78 5.61 3.99
N ALA A 15 -3.85 5.99 3.28
CA ALA A 15 -4.04 5.54 1.91
C ALA A 15 -2.96 6.04 0.95
N ILE A 16 -2.58 7.33 1.06
CA ILE A 16 -1.52 7.92 0.23
C ILE A 16 -0.15 7.35 0.64
N GLY A 17 0.11 7.23 1.95
CA GLY A 17 1.39 6.73 2.46
C GLY A 17 1.65 5.26 2.12
N LEU A 18 0.59 4.44 2.01
CA LEU A 18 0.75 3.02 1.68
C LEU A 18 1.07 2.77 0.20
N VAL A 19 0.67 3.67 -0.72
CA VAL A 19 0.97 3.50 -2.17
C VAL A 19 2.47 3.38 -2.47
N PRO A 20 3.36 4.31 -2.04
CA PRO A 20 4.78 4.18 -2.31
C PRO A 20 5.39 2.94 -1.63
N VAL A 21 4.85 2.51 -0.47
CA VAL A 21 5.26 1.27 0.19
C VAL A 21 4.88 0.05 -0.65
N ALA A 22 3.67 0.00 -1.21
CA ALA A 22 3.26 -1.09 -2.10
C ALA A 22 4.14 -1.16 -3.35
N LEU A 23 4.44 0.01 -3.95
CA LEU A 23 5.25 0.09 -5.17
C LEU A 23 6.73 -0.22 -4.92
N SER A 24 7.26 0.09 -3.74
CA SER A 24 8.69 -0.06 -3.44
C SER A 24 9.21 -1.50 -3.47
N TYR A 25 8.33 -2.51 -3.41
CA TYR A 25 8.72 -3.91 -3.64
C TYR A 25 7.79 -4.66 -4.58
N GLY A 26 6.69 -4.05 -5.04
CA GLY A 26 5.73 -4.69 -5.93
C GLY A 26 6.09 -4.67 -7.41
N VAL A 27 6.60 -3.54 -7.90
CA VAL A 27 6.83 -3.33 -9.35
C VAL A 27 8.02 -4.14 -9.85
N ASP A 28 9.16 -3.95 -9.19
CA ASP A 28 10.41 -4.67 -9.43
C ASP A 28 10.99 -5.17 -8.10
N PRO A 29 10.44 -6.27 -7.55
CA PRO A 29 10.88 -6.81 -6.26
C PRO A 29 12.37 -7.14 -6.22
N ALA A 30 12.93 -7.72 -7.28
CA ALA A 30 14.34 -8.12 -7.32
C ALA A 30 15.28 -6.95 -7.10
N THR A 31 15.08 -5.87 -7.85
CA THR A 31 15.93 -4.70 -7.73
C THR A 31 15.69 -3.94 -6.42
N SER A 32 14.43 -3.78 -6.04
CA SER A 32 14.06 -2.83 -5.01
C SER A 32 14.27 -3.39 -3.61
N LEU A 33 13.95 -4.67 -3.40
CA LEU A 33 14.16 -5.35 -2.12
C LEU A 33 15.64 -5.58 -1.83
N GLU A 34 16.46 -5.82 -2.85
CA GLU A 34 17.90 -5.92 -2.69
C GLU A 34 18.49 -4.57 -2.26
N ARG A 35 18.15 -3.47 -2.95
CA ARG A 35 18.69 -2.14 -2.62
C ARG A 35 18.21 -1.59 -1.28
N LEU A 36 16.94 -1.78 -0.93
CA LEU A 36 16.34 -1.18 0.26
C LEU A 36 16.55 -2.03 1.52
N TYR A 37 16.61 -3.35 1.37
CA TYR A 37 16.58 -4.28 2.51
C TYR A 37 17.61 -5.41 2.44
N GLY A 38 18.40 -5.52 1.35
CA GLY A 38 19.37 -6.61 1.17
C GLY A 38 18.73 -7.98 0.96
N ILE A 39 17.48 -8.02 0.50
CA ILE A 39 16.74 -9.27 0.27
C ILE A 39 16.83 -9.65 -1.21
N THR A 40 17.43 -10.80 -1.50
CA THR A 40 17.50 -11.37 -2.85
C THR A 40 16.17 -12.03 -3.22
N VAL A 41 15.60 -11.65 -4.36
CA VAL A 41 14.39 -12.26 -4.93
C VAL A 41 14.79 -13.08 -6.15
N GLU A 42 14.79 -14.40 -5.99
CA GLU A 42 15.09 -15.34 -7.06
C GLU A 42 13.81 -16.03 -7.56
N GLY A 43 13.70 -16.13 -8.87
CA GLY A 43 12.62 -16.86 -9.53
C GLY A 43 11.27 -16.13 -9.56
N ILE A 44 10.32 -16.80 -10.22
CA ILE A 44 8.98 -16.26 -10.49
C ILE A 44 8.10 -16.28 -9.23
N ASP A 45 8.29 -17.24 -8.33
CA ASP A 45 7.41 -17.44 -7.18
C ASP A 45 7.47 -16.26 -6.22
N LEU A 46 8.68 -15.86 -5.80
CA LEU A 46 8.86 -14.70 -4.94
C LEU A 46 8.44 -13.40 -5.63
N THR A 47 8.70 -13.27 -6.94
CA THR A 47 8.23 -12.13 -7.73
C THR A 47 6.69 -12.00 -7.70
N HIS A 48 5.97 -13.11 -7.87
CA HIS A 48 4.51 -13.14 -7.81
C HIS A 48 3.97 -12.88 -6.40
N ILE A 49 4.63 -13.38 -5.35
CA ILE A 49 4.25 -13.11 -3.96
C ILE A 49 4.33 -11.61 -3.64
N PHE A 50 5.44 -10.95 -3.99
CA PHE A 50 5.56 -9.50 -3.73
C PHE A 50 4.59 -8.65 -4.57
N ARG A 51 4.30 -9.07 -5.81
CA ARG A 51 3.23 -8.46 -6.62
C ARG A 51 1.85 -8.64 -6.01
N ALA A 52 1.57 -9.80 -5.40
CA ALA A 52 0.32 -10.03 -4.68
C ALA A 52 0.21 -9.14 -3.44
N TYR A 53 1.28 -8.97 -2.67
CA TYR A 53 1.32 -8.03 -1.54
C TYR A 53 1.11 -6.57 -1.98
N MET A 54 1.73 -6.15 -3.08
CA MET A 54 1.45 -4.84 -3.68
C MET A 54 -0.04 -4.69 -4.02
N GLY A 55 -0.64 -5.67 -4.70
CA GLY A 55 -2.05 -5.65 -5.04
C GLY A 55 -2.96 -5.53 -3.81
N LEU A 56 -2.64 -6.28 -2.75
CA LEU A 56 -3.36 -6.20 -1.47
C LEU A 56 -3.27 -4.80 -0.85
N TYR A 57 -2.10 -4.20 -0.82
CA TYR A 57 -1.91 -2.86 -0.27
C TYR A 57 -2.57 -1.77 -1.12
N LEU A 58 -2.51 -1.87 -2.44
CA LEU A 58 -3.22 -0.95 -3.33
C LEU A 58 -4.74 -1.06 -3.17
N ALA A 59 -5.27 -2.29 -3.01
CA ALA A 59 -6.69 -2.50 -2.72
C ALA A 59 -7.10 -1.88 -1.38
N ALA A 60 -6.29 -2.04 -0.33
CA ALA A 60 -6.51 -1.38 0.96
C ALA A 60 -6.50 0.15 0.83
N SER A 61 -5.52 0.72 0.10
CA SER A 61 -5.49 2.16 -0.20
C SER A 61 -6.75 2.64 -0.90
N VAL A 62 -7.28 1.89 -1.88
CA VAL A 62 -8.53 2.24 -2.56
C VAL A 62 -9.71 2.23 -1.59
N LEU A 63 -9.82 1.22 -0.71
CA LEU A 63 -10.89 1.15 0.29
C LEU A 63 -10.83 2.32 1.28
N TRP A 64 -9.63 2.70 1.74
CA TRP A 64 -9.48 3.83 2.66
C TRP A 64 -9.74 5.18 1.97
N LEU A 65 -9.34 5.35 0.71
CA LEU A 65 -9.76 6.50 -0.09
C LEU A 65 -11.28 6.54 -0.22
N ALA A 66 -11.93 5.42 -0.53
CA ALA A 66 -13.39 5.35 -0.61
C ALA A 66 -14.06 5.72 0.72
N GLY A 67 -13.55 5.24 1.86
CA GLY A 67 -14.00 5.64 3.20
C GLY A 67 -13.77 7.13 3.48
N ALA A 68 -12.67 7.71 3.02
CA ALA A 68 -12.41 9.14 3.22
C ALA A 68 -13.43 10.06 2.52
N PHE A 69 -14.14 9.57 1.48
CA PHE A 69 -15.16 10.32 0.75
C PHE A 69 -16.59 9.81 0.95
N SER A 70 -16.78 8.65 1.58
CA SER A 70 -18.09 8.06 1.85
C SER A 70 -18.26 7.74 3.34
N GLN A 71 -19.15 8.49 3.98
CA GLN A 71 -19.54 8.28 5.39
C GLN A 71 -20.08 6.87 5.66
N ARG A 72 -20.65 6.20 4.64
CA ARG A 72 -21.16 4.83 4.74
C ARG A 72 -20.05 3.77 4.77
N LEU A 73 -18.89 4.08 4.21
CA LEU A 73 -17.74 3.16 4.07
C LEU A 73 -16.64 3.42 5.12
N ARG A 74 -16.84 4.41 5.99
CA ARG A 74 -15.89 4.85 7.01
C ARG A 74 -16.41 4.52 8.40
#